data_AF-B9XE57-F1
#
_entry.id   AF-B9XE57-F1
#
_cell.length_a   1.000
_cell.length_b   1.000
_cell.length_c   1.000
_cell.angle_alpha   90.00
_cell.angle_beta   90.00
_cell.angle_gamma   90.00
#
_symmetry.space_group_name_H-M   'P 1'
#
loop_
_entity.id
_entity.type
_entity.pdbx_description
1 polymer ?
#
loop_
_entity_poly.entity_id
_entity_poly.type
_entity_poly.pdbx_seq_one_letter_code
_entity_poly.pdbx_strand_id
1 'polypeptide(L)'
;MHSVVSFDFSVAIVPGWHSTIFPPYFVAGAIYSGFAMVLNIVIPIRKIYGLQSLVTKRHLNNMANVMLATGWMVAYGYLMEAFMSWYSGDTFEQYMMKNRAFGPYGWIFWVLMAFNVVIPQALWSRRVRTTPLLLFIVALFINVGMWVERFVIVITSLARDFTPSMWRMYYPTVWDWATLIGSVGLFLTLLFLFIRFLPMISISEVRELIAEHEEVEP
;
A
#
# COMPACT_ATOMS: atom_id res chain seq x y z
N MET A 1 11.89 4.22 -10.05
CA MET A 1 10.89 3.26 -10.60
C MET A 1 9.46 3.69 -10.28
N HIS A 2 9.00 3.70 -9.02
CA HIS A 2 7.59 4.07 -8.71
C HIS A 2 7.17 5.49 -9.13
N SER A 3 8.10 6.45 -9.13
CA SER A 3 7.84 7.79 -9.68
C SER A 3 7.64 7.79 -11.20
N VAL A 4 8.25 6.85 -11.94
CA VAL A 4 8.07 6.74 -13.40
C VAL A 4 6.68 6.19 -13.71
N VAL A 5 6.26 5.12 -13.02
CA VAL A 5 4.89 4.61 -13.11
C VAL A 5 3.86 5.69 -12.71
N SER A 6 4.22 6.54 -11.75
CA SER A 6 3.39 7.68 -11.41
C SER A 6 3.32 8.74 -12.51
N PHE A 7 4.39 8.93 -13.29
CA PHE A 7 4.41 9.88 -14.40
C PHE A 7 3.48 9.46 -15.54
N ASP A 8 3.28 8.16 -15.75
CA ASP A 8 2.31 7.65 -16.74
C ASP A 8 0.89 8.19 -16.48
N PHE A 9 0.54 8.44 -15.22
CA PHE A 9 -0.69 9.13 -14.84
C PHE A 9 -0.52 10.65 -14.87
N SER A 10 0.50 11.19 -14.19
CA SER A 10 0.56 12.64 -13.94
C SER A 10 0.83 13.50 -15.16
N VAL A 11 1.40 12.92 -16.22
CA VAL A 11 1.59 13.60 -17.51
C VAL A 11 0.30 13.66 -18.31
N ALA A 12 -0.63 12.73 -18.09
CA ALA A 12 -1.91 12.73 -18.78
C ALA A 12 -2.80 13.89 -18.30
N ILE A 13 -3.53 14.49 -19.24
CA ILE A 13 -4.48 15.57 -18.99
C ILE A 13 -5.83 14.93 -18.68
N VAL A 14 -5.95 14.31 -17.50
CA VAL A 14 -7.19 13.71 -16.99
C VAL A 14 -7.45 14.30 -15.60
N PRO A 15 -8.69 14.71 -15.26
CA PRO A 15 -9.01 15.23 -13.94
C PRO A 15 -8.65 14.21 -12.85
N GLY A 16 -7.92 14.65 -11.84
CA GLY A 16 -7.41 13.78 -10.78
C GLY A 16 -6.22 12.89 -11.14
N TRP A 17 -5.66 12.99 -12.34
CA TRP A 17 -4.34 12.43 -12.65
C TRP A 17 -3.30 13.53 -12.79
N HIS A 18 -3.67 14.66 -13.41
CA HIS A 18 -2.77 15.77 -13.69
C HIS A 18 -2.36 16.54 -12.42
N SER A 19 -1.50 15.92 -11.61
CA SER A 19 -1.10 16.42 -10.30
C SER A 19 0.37 16.18 -10.04
N THR A 20 1.07 17.23 -9.59
CA THR A 20 2.52 17.21 -9.33
C THR A 20 2.90 16.49 -8.04
N ILE A 21 1.93 16.22 -7.15
CA ILE A 21 2.18 15.49 -5.90
C ILE A 21 2.23 13.97 -6.10
N PHE A 22 1.78 13.47 -7.26
CA PHE A 22 1.68 12.04 -7.54
C PHE A 22 3.02 11.30 -7.43
N PRO A 23 4.14 11.77 -8.03
CA PRO A 23 5.41 11.03 -7.97
C PRO A 23 5.91 10.71 -6.56
N PRO A 24 6.01 11.66 -5.60
CA PRO A 24 6.40 11.33 -4.22
C PRO A 24 5.31 10.54 -3.48
N TYR A 25 4.03 10.79 -3.78
CA TYR A 25 2.91 10.08 -3.18
C TYR A 25 2.88 8.58 -3.56
N PHE A 26 3.12 8.25 -4.83
CA PHE A 26 3.23 6.86 -5.30
C PHE A 26 4.43 6.14 -4.69
N VAL A 27 5.55 6.84 -4.45
CA VAL A 27 6.71 6.28 -3.75
C VAL A 27 6.36 5.99 -2.29
N ALA A 28 5.73 6.93 -1.58
CA ALA A 28 5.28 6.72 -0.21
C ALA A 28 4.30 5.52 -0.13
N GLY A 29 3.35 5.45 -1.06
CA GLY A 29 2.42 4.32 -1.18
C GLY A 29 3.11 2.99 -1.46
N ALA A 30 4.18 2.97 -2.26
CA ALA A 30 4.95 1.76 -2.54
C ALA A 30 5.72 1.26 -1.31
N ILE A 31 6.32 2.16 -0.52
CA ILE A 31 6.95 1.78 0.75
C ILE A 31 5.87 1.27 1.72
N TYR A 32 4.73 1.96 1.77
CA TYR A 32 3.63 1.60 2.66
C TYR A 32 3.06 0.19 2.38
N SER A 33 2.69 -0.11 1.12
CA SER A 33 2.23 -1.45 0.72
C SER A 33 3.34 -2.49 0.79
N GLY A 34 4.57 -2.12 0.43
CA GLY A 34 5.73 -3.01 0.47
C GLY A 34 6.01 -3.55 1.87
N PHE A 35 6.09 -2.67 2.88
CA PHE A 35 6.27 -3.11 4.27
C PHE A 35 5.06 -3.90 4.79
N ALA A 36 3.84 -3.53 4.38
CA ALA A 36 2.65 -4.32 4.71
C ALA A 36 2.73 -5.75 4.14
N MET A 37 3.15 -5.90 2.88
CA MET A 37 3.34 -7.21 2.25
C MET A 37 4.45 -8.01 2.93
N VAL A 38 5.58 -7.38 3.26
CA VAL A 38 6.66 -8.01 4.01
C VAL A 38 6.15 -8.56 5.34
N LEU A 39 5.37 -7.79 6.10
CA LEU A 39 4.77 -8.29 7.35
C LEU A 39 3.80 -9.46 7.14
N ASN A 40 2.97 -9.39 6.08
CA ASN A 40 2.06 -10.48 5.72
C ASN A 40 2.79 -11.79 5.38
N ILE A 41 4.03 -11.72 4.91
CA ILE A 41 4.86 -12.89 4.59
C ILE A 41 5.66 -13.34 5.82
N VAL A 42 6.36 -12.40 6.45
CA VAL A 42 7.31 -12.67 7.54
C VAL A 42 6.59 -13.17 8.79
N ILE A 43 5.41 -12.66 9.13
CA ILE A 43 4.70 -13.07 10.35
C ILE A 43 4.30 -14.56 10.31
N PRO A 44 3.66 -15.08 9.25
CA PRO A 44 3.41 -16.52 9.10
C PRO A 44 4.70 -17.35 9.07
N ILE A 45 5.69 -16.97 8.24
CA ILE A 45 6.96 -17.71 8.12
C ILE A 45 7.68 -17.79 9.47
N ARG A 46 7.74 -16.68 10.20
CA ARG A 46 8.32 -16.61 11.54
C ARG A 46 7.69 -17.61 12.51
N LYS A 47 6.38 -17.84 12.41
CA LYS A 47 5.66 -18.80 13.26
C LYS A 47 5.86 -20.25 12.80
N ILE A 48 5.83 -20.51 11.49
CA ILE A 48 5.92 -21.86 10.91
C ILE A 48 7.34 -22.43 11.02
N TYR A 49 8.36 -21.62 10.70
CA TYR A 49 9.76 -22.05 10.68
C TYR A 49 10.53 -21.77 11.98
N GLY A 50 9.86 -21.27 13.02
CA GLY A 50 10.52 -21.06 14.32
C GLY A 50 11.57 -19.94 14.32
N LEU A 51 11.42 -18.90 13.49
CA LEU A 51 12.43 -17.84 13.31
C LEU A 51 12.29 -16.69 14.33
N GLN A 52 11.75 -16.94 15.52
CA GLN A 52 11.45 -15.88 16.49
C GLN A 52 12.71 -15.23 17.09
N SER A 53 13.84 -15.95 17.14
CA SER A 53 15.14 -15.46 17.60
C SER A 53 15.79 -14.51 16.59
N LEU A 54 15.66 -14.79 15.29
CA LEU A 54 16.20 -13.97 14.21
C LEU A 54 15.27 -12.77 13.91
N VAL A 55 13.98 -13.04 13.67
CA VAL A 55 12.96 -12.00 13.47
C VAL A 55 12.36 -11.62 14.81
N THR A 56 13.05 -10.75 15.55
CA THR A 56 12.61 -10.31 16.87
C THR A 56 11.38 -9.38 16.82
N LYS A 57 10.72 -9.18 17.97
CA LYS A 57 9.63 -8.21 18.11
C LYS A 57 10.05 -6.78 17.78
N ARG A 58 11.35 -6.46 17.91
CA ARG A 58 11.91 -5.14 17.55
C ARG A 58 11.79 -4.89 16.05
N HIS A 59 12.09 -5.88 15.22
CA HIS A 59 11.92 -5.79 13.76
C HIS A 59 10.46 -5.51 13.40
N LEU A 60 9.52 -6.26 13.97
CA LEU A 60 8.08 -6.05 13.74
C LEU A 60 7.62 -4.64 14.14
N ASN A 61 8.06 -4.17 15.31
CA ASN A 61 7.72 -2.83 15.78
C ASN A 61 8.31 -1.72 14.90
N ASN A 62 9.55 -1.89 14.44
CA ASN A 62 10.21 -0.93 13.55
C ASN A 62 9.53 -0.87 12.18
N MET A 63 9.22 -2.03 11.58
CA MET A 63 8.45 -2.11 10.34
C MET A 63 7.09 -1.44 10.47
N ALA A 64 6.39 -1.67 11.58
CA ALA A 64 5.11 -1.02 11.84
C ALA A 64 5.21 0.51 11.98
N ASN A 65 6.33 1.03 12.52
CA ASN A 65 6.57 2.48 12.59
C ASN A 65 6.83 3.09 11.22
N VAL A 66 7.62 2.41 10.38
CA VAL A 66 7.85 2.84 9.00
C VAL A 66 6.53 2.88 8.24
N MET A 67 5.69 1.85 8.38
CA MET A 67 4.34 1.84 7.80
C MET A 67 3.47 2.98 8.32
N LEU A 68 3.48 3.25 9.62
CA LEU A 68 2.71 4.36 10.17
C LEU A 68 3.18 5.71 9.60
N ALA A 69 4.49 5.92 9.52
CA ALA A 69 5.07 7.14 8.98
C ALA A 69 4.71 7.33 7.51
N THR A 70 4.89 6.30 6.67
CA THR A 70 4.54 6.38 5.25
C THR A 70 3.04 6.42 5.01
N GLY A 71 2.23 5.76 5.86
CA GLY A 71 0.78 5.87 5.85
C GLY A 71 0.30 7.31 6.08
N TRP A 72 0.95 8.07 6.96
CA TRP A 72 0.67 9.49 7.12
C TRP A 72 1.10 10.34 5.91
N MET A 73 2.20 9.99 5.23
CA MET A 73 2.59 10.65 3.98
C MET A 73 1.55 10.42 2.87
N VAL A 74 1.00 9.20 2.78
CA VAL A 74 -0.08 8.86 1.84
C VAL A 74 -1.37 9.60 2.22
N ALA A 75 -1.73 9.62 3.50
CA ALA A 75 -2.90 10.35 3.99
C ALA A 75 -2.80 11.86 3.71
N TYR A 76 -1.61 12.44 3.86
CA TYR A 76 -1.31 13.81 3.44
C TYR A 76 -1.56 14.00 1.93
N GLY A 77 -1.17 13.03 1.10
CA GLY A 77 -1.47 13.04 -0.33
C GLY A 77 -2.98 13.12 -0.62
N TYR A 78 -3.80 12.30 0.03
CA TYR A 78 -5.26 12.37 -0.13
C TYR A 78 -5.84 13.72 0.30
N LEU A 79 -5.37 14.25 1.44
CA LEU A 79 -5.81 15.54 1.95
C LEU A 79 -5.42 16.67 0.98
N MET A 80 -4.20 16.62 0.44
CA MET A 80 -3.74 17.61 -0.53
C MET A 80 -4.50 17.52 -1.84
N GLU A 81 -4.84 16.32 -2.31
CA GLU A 81 -5.68 16.17 -3.51
C GLU A 81 -7.09 16.77 -3.28
N ALA A 82 -7.69 16.54 -2.12
CA ALA A 82 -8.96 17.15 -1.75
C ALA A 82 -8.87 18.69 -1.67
N PHE A 83 -7.81 19.18 -1.03
CA PHE A 83 -7.57 20.60 -0.86
C PHE A 83 -7.32 21.28 -2.21
N MET A 84 -6.45 20.72 -3.06
CA MET A 84 -6.13 21.29 -4.36
C MET A 84 -7.31 21.23 -5.32
N SER A 85 -8.12 20.17 -5.28
CA SER A 85 -9.37 20.09 -6.03
C SER A 85 -10.32 21.25 -5.67
N TRP A 86 -10.43 21.59 -4.38
CA TRP A 86 -11.23 22.73 -3.95
C TRP A 86 -10.57 24.08 -4.29
N TYR A 87 -9.27 24.21 -4.04
CA TYR A 87 -8.49 25.44 -4.19
C TYR A 87 -8.24 25.84 -5.65
N SER A 88 -8.15 24.88 -6.58
CA SER A 88 -7.87 25.14 -8.00
C SER A 88 -8.96 25.97 -8.69
N GLY A 89 -10.20 25.95 -8.15
CA GLY A 89 -11.35 26.61 -8.76
C GLY A 89 -11.84 25.97 -10.06
N ASP A 90 -11.23 24.87 -10.50
CA ASP A 90 -11.63 24.14 -11.70
C ASP A 90 -12.87 23.29 -11.41
N THR A 91 -13.91 23.47 -12.22
CA THR A 91 -15.18 22.75 -12.09
C THR A 91 -14.99 21.24 -12.27
N PHE A 92 -14.04 20.81 -13.10
CA PHE A 92 -13.79 19.39 -13.36
C PHE A 92 -13.05 18.71 -12.21
N GLU A 93 -12.03 19.34 -11.64
CA GLU A 93 -11.32 18.83 -10.46
C GLU A 93 -12.24 18.78 -9.22
N GLN A 94 -13.07 19.81 -9.01
CA GLN A 94 -14.06 19.81 -7.94
C GLN A 94 -15.13 18.73 -8.13
N TYR A 95 -15.60 18.56 -9.38
CA TYR A 95 -16.54 17.50 -9.70
C TYR A 95 -15.92 16.12 -9.51
N MET A 96 -14.65 15.92 -9.88
CA MET A 96 -13.94 14.67 -9.67
C MET A 96 -13.93 14.29 -8.19
N MET A 97 -13.61 15.23 -7.28
CA MET A 97 -13.54 14.91 -5.85
C MET A 97 -14.93 14.65 -5.27
N LYS A 98 -15.95 15.40 -5.70
CA LYS A 98 -17.36 15.12 -5.34
C LYS A 98 -17.80 13.74 -5.85
N ASN A 99 -17.43 13.37 -7.07
CA ASN A 99 -17.76 12.09 -7.67
C ASN A 99 -17.02 10.93 -6.99
N ARG A 100 -15.77 11.12 -6.55
CA ARG A 100 -15.05 10.13 -5.74
C ARG A 100 -15.74 9.90 -4.40
N ALA A 101 -16.21 10.95 -3.72
CA ALA A 101 -16.81 10.81 -2.39
C ALA A 101 -18.29 10.36 -2.41
N PHE A 102 -19.09 10.84 -3.37
CA PHE A 102 -20.55 10.67 -3.38
C PHE A 102 -21.10 10.08 -4.68
N GLY A 103 -20.26 9.84 -5.68
CA GLY A 103 -20.67 9.26 -6.96
C GLY A 103 -20.90 7.74 -6.88
N PRO A 104 -21.06 7.08 -8.05
CA PRO A 104 -21.32 5.63 -8.11
C PRO A 104 -20.27 4.76 -7.41
N TYR A 105 -19.01 5.22 -7.41
CA TYR A 105 -17.89 4.57 -6.72
C TYR A 105 -17.60 5.16 -5.32
N GLY A 106 -18.52 5.96 -4.77
CA GLY A 106 -18.36 6.63 -3.47
C GLY A 106 -18.00 5.67 -2.34
N TRP A 107 -18.66 4.52 -2.29
CA TRP A 107 -18.39 3.49 -1.30
C TRP A 107 -16.95 2.96 -1.38
N ILE A 108 -16.35 2.87 -2.57
CA ILE A 108 -14.97 2.43 -2.77
C ILE A 108 -13.99 3.45 -2.19
N PHE A 109 -14.26 4.74 -2.38
CA PHE A 109 -13.46 5.82 -1.79
C PHE A 109 -13.50 5.78 -0.26
N TRP A 110 -14.66 5.51 0.34
CA TRP A 110 -14.74 5.38 1.81
C TRP A 110 -14.07 4.11 2.33
N VAL A 111 -14.09 3.00 1.57
CA VAL A 111 -13.28 1.80 1.89
C VAL A 111 -11.79 2.11 1.83
N LEU A 112 -11.33 2.86 0.82
CA LEU A 112 -9.96 3.37 0.73
C LEU A 112 -9.59 4.15 2.01
N MET A 113 -10.40 5.13 2.39
CA MET A 113 -10.15 5.94 3.58
C MET A 113 -10.13 5.09 4.87
N ALA A 114 -11.04 4.13 4.99
CA ALA A 114 -11.08 3.23 6.12
C ALA A 114 -9.80 2.38 6.22
N PHE A 115 -9.35 1.80 5.12
CA PHE A 115 -8.25 0.84 5.12
C PHE A 115 -6.87 1.49 5.14
N ASN A 116 -6.67 2.61 4.46
CA ASN A 116 -5.37 3.28 4.38
C ASN A 116 -5.17 4.35 5.44
N VAL A 117 -6.24 4.96 5.97
CA VAL A 117 -6.12 6.03 6.97
C VAL A 117 -6.64 5.60 8.33
N VAL A 118 -7.86 5.06 8.45
CA VAL A 118 -8.49 4.79 9.77
C VAL A 118 -7.88 3.58 10.48
N ILE A 119 -7.93 2.40 9.86
CA ILE A 119 -7.41 1.14 10.44
C ILE A 119 -5.93 1.26 10.85
N PRO A 120 -5.04 1.87 10.05
CA PRO A 120 -3.62 1.99 10.36
C PRO A 120 -3.33 2.88 11.57
N GLN A 121 -4.27 3.73 12.00
CA GLN A 121 -4.12 4.47 13.27
C GLN A 121 -4.04 3.53 14.48
N ALA A 122 -4.48 2.28 14.36
CA ALA A 122 -4.26 1.27 15.39
C ALA A 122 -2.76 1.05 15.69
N LEU A 123 -1.86 1.32 14.72
CA LEU A 123 -0.42 1.19 14.88
C LEU A 123 0.19 2.21 15.85
N TRP A 124 -0.50 3.29 16.22
CA TRP A 124 -0.04 4.17 17.30
C TRP A 124 0.13 3.39 18.61
N SER A 125 -0.79 2.46 18.88
CA SER A 125 -0.73 1.60 20.05
C SER A 125 0.43 0.60 19.94
N ARG A 126 1.36 0.67 20.91
CA ARG A 126 2.45 -0.30 21.03
C ARG A 126 1.94 -1.74 21.17
N ARG A 127 0.75 -1.94 21.74
CA ARG A 127 0.13 -3.27 21.85
C ARG A 127 -0.12 -3.89 20.47
N VAL A 128 -0.69 -3.11 19.54
CA VAL A 128 -0.95 -3.57 18.17
C VAL A 128 0.36 -3.88 17.44
N ARG A 129 1.37 -3.01 17.57
CA ARG A 129 2.69 -3.20 16.92
C ARG A 129 3.48 -4.41 17.45
N THR A 130 3.26 -4.81 18.70
CA THR A 130 4.01 -5.90 19.33
C THR A 130 3.29 -7.24 19.33
N THR A 131 1.99 -7.26 19.00
CA THR A 131 1.19 -8.47 18.83
C THR A 131 1.17 -8.89 17.36
N PRO A 132 1.86 -9.97 16.96
CA PRO A 132 2.02 -10.34 15.55
C PRO A 132 0.70 -10.55 14.81
N LEU A 133 -0.31 -11.13 15.47
CA LEU A 133 -1.61 -11.38 14.83
C LEU A 133 -2.37 -10.09 14.51
N LEU A 134 -2.37 -9.11 15.42
CA LEU A 134 -3.00 -7.80 15.17
C LEU A 134 -2.25 -7.04 14.08
N LEU A 135 -0.92 -7.07 14.12
CA LEU A 135 -0.09 -6.43 13.11
C LEU A 135 -0.31 -7.04 11.71
N PHE A 136 -0.45 -8.37 11.62
CA PHE A 136 -0.79 -9.08 10.38
C PHE A 136 -2.15 -8.64 9.82
N ILE A 137 -3.17 -8.54 10.67
CA ILE A 137 -4.52 -8.11 10.25
C ILE A 137 -4.46 -6.67 9.69
N VAL A 138 -3.77 -5.76 10.38
CA VAL A 138 -3.60 -4.37 9.91
C VAL A 138 -2.85 -4.33 8.57
N ALA A 139 -1.76 -5.10 8.43
CA ALA A 139 -0.99 -5.18 7.19
C ALA A 139 -1.79 -5.78 6.02
N LEU A 140 -2.71 -6.71 6.28
CA LEU A 140 -3.65 -7.21 5.28
C LEU A 140 -4.61 -6.12 4.79
N PHE A 141 -5.22 -5.37 5.71
CA PHE A 141 -6.09 -4.25 5.35
C PHE A 141 -5.35 -3.18 4.54
N ILE A 142 -4.11 -2.86 4.90
CA ILE A 142 -3.29 -1.90 4.14
C ILE A 142 -3.03 -2.40 2.72
N ASN A 143 -2.68 -3.66 2.52
CA ASN A 143 -2.47 -4.20 1.17
C ASN A 143 -3.74 -4.14 0.31
N VAL A 144 -4.89 -4.49 0.89
CA VAL A 144 -6.18 -4.37 0.21
C VAL A 144 -6.49 -2.89 -0.07
N GLY A 145 -6.31 -2.02 0.91
CA GLY A 145 -6.54 -0.57 0.78
C GLY A 145 -5.67 0.07 -0.29
N MET A 146 -4.40 -0.30 -0.39
CA MET A 146 -3.48 0.18 -1.43
C MET A 146 -3.84 -0.34 -2.82
N TRP A 147 -4.40 -1.54 -2.94
CA TRP A 147 -4.97 -1.99 -4.22
C TRP A 147 -6.22 -1.18 -4.58
N VAL A 148 -7.11 -0.95 -3.61
CA VAL A 148 -8.30 -0.09 -3.77
C VAL A 148 -7.90 1.34 -4.14
N GLU A 149 -6.79 1.86 -3.60
CA GLU A 149 -6.27 3.17 -3.98
C GLU A 149 -5.96 3.27 -5.46
N ARG A 150 -5.28 2.26 -6.02
CA ARG A 150 -5.00 2.23 -7.46
C ARG A 150 -6.27 2.07 -8.29
N PHE A 151 -7.24 1.29 -7.81
CA PHE A 151 -8.56 1.24 -8.43
C PHE A 151 -9.22 2.63 -8.45
N VAL A 152 -9.21 3.35 -7.32
CA VAL A 152 -9.81 4.69 -7.22
C VAL A 152 -9.11 5.66 -8.17
N ILE A 153 -7.79 5.76 -8.11
CA ILE A 153 -7.03 6.68 -8.98
C ILE A 153 -7.33 6.37 -10.45
N VAL A 154 -7.23 5.10 -10.88
CA VAL A 154 -7.37 4.76 -12.29
C VAL A 154 -8.82 4.84 -12.76
N ILE A 155 -9.71 4.07 -12.15
CA ILE A 155 -11.06 3.85 -12.69
C ILE A 155 -11.98 5.02 -12.40
N THR A 156 -11.93 5.63 -11.22
CA THR A 156 -12.89 6.71 -10.90
C THR A 156 -12.61 7.98 -11.69
N SER A 157 -11.33 8.27 -11.98
CA SER A 157 -10.93 9.39 -12.84
C SER A 157 -11.28 9.15 -14.31
N LEU A 158 -11.17 7.91 -14.81
CA LEU A 158 -11.53 7.56 -16.20
C LEU A 158 -13.04 7.40 -16.42
N ALA A 159 -13.78 6.90 -15.43
CA ALA A 159 -15.21 6.60 -15.57
C ALA A 159 -16.06 7.87 -15.80
N ARG A 160 -15.59 9.02 -15.30
CA ARG A 160 -16.21 10.33 -15.50
C ARG A 160 -15.15 11.40 -15.73
N ASP A 161 -14.72 11.51 -16.99
CA ASP A 161 -13.79 12.52 -17.47
C ASP A 161 -14.52 13.83 -17.87
N PHE A 162 -13.83 14.68 -18.66
CA PHE A 162 -14.35 15.95 -19.15
C PHE A 162 -15.67 15.85 -19.95
N THR A 163 -15.94 14.74 -20.62
CA THR A 163 -17.06 14.65 -21.59
C THR A 163 -18.18 13.73 -21.09
N PRO A 164 -19.36 14.26 -20.74
CA PRO A 164 -20.46 13.43 -20.22
C PRO A 164 -20.93 12.29 -21.13
N SER A 165 -20.80 12.43 -22.46
CA SER A 165 -21.18 11.37 -23.41
C SER A 165 -20.30 10.12 -23.34
N MET A 166 -19.10 10.24 -22.75
CA MET A 166 -18.14 9.15 -22.60
C MET A 166 -18.19 8.48 -21.22
N TRP A 167 -19.06 8.96 -20.33
CA TRP A 167 -19.16 8.42 -18.97
C TRP A 167 -19.66 6.97 -18.97
N ARG A 168 -18.84 6.08 -18.42
CA ARG A 168 -19.12 4.64 -18.37
C ARG A 168 -18.63 4.06 -17.06
N MET A 169 -19.39 3.10 -16.54
CA MET A 169 -18.99 2.32 -15.38
C MET A 169 -18.16 1.12 -15.84
N TYR A 170 -17.06 0.88 -15.16
CA TYR A 170 -16.29 -0.34 -15.28
C TYR A 170 -16.88 -1.40 -14.36
N TYR A 171 -17.21 -2.56 -14.95
CA TYR A 171 -17.62 -3.77 -14.24
C TYR A 171 -16.58 -4.85 -14.53
N PRO A 172 -15.84 -5.31 -13.51
CA PRO A 172 -14.82 -6.32 -13.71
C PRO A 172 -15.47 -7.63 -14.16
N THR A 173 -14.89 -8.22 -15.20
CA THR A 173 -15.26 -9.53 -15.73
C THR A 173 -14.56 -10.64 -14.95
N VAL A 174 -14.96 -11.88 -15.22
CA VAL A 174 -14.29 -13.06 -14.65
C VAL A 174 -12.79 -13.08 -14.98
N TRP A 175 -12.39 -12.58 -16.16
CA TRP A 175 -10.99 -12.55 -16.59
C TRP A 175 -10.16 -11.54 -15.81
N ASP A 176 -10.74 -10.40 -15.41
CA ASP A 176 -10.06 -9.42 -14.56
C ASP A 176 -9.71 -10.02 -13.20
N TRP A 177 -10.67 -10.70 -12.57
CA TRP A 177 -10.48 -11.38 -11.30
C TRP A 177 -9.54 -12.59 -11.43
N ALA A 178 -9.67 -13.39 -12.49
CA ALA A 178 -8.78 -14.53 -12.74
C ALA A 178 -7.33 -14.07 -12.91
N THR A 179 -7.09 -12.94 -13.57
CA THR A 179 -5.75 -12.36 -13.74
C THR A 179 -5.20 -11.85 -12.41
N LEU A 180 -6.01 -11.16 -11.62
CA LEU A 180 -5.61 -10.69 -10.29
C LEU A 180 -5.24 -11.86 -9.38
N ILE A 181 -6.11 -12.86 -9.25
CA ILE A 181 -5.87 -14.05 -8.42
C ILE A 181 -4.69 -14.86 -8.96
N GLY A 182 -4.59 -15.01 -10.29
CA GLY A 182 -3.47 -15.68 -10.95
C GLY A 182 -2.13 -15.02 -10.67
N SER A 183 -2.08 -13.69 -10.62
CA SER A 183 -0.86 -12.95 -10.28
C SER A 183 -0.40 -13.21 -8.83
N VAL A 184 -1.34 -13.28 -7.89
CA VAL A 184 -1.08 -13.66 -6.49
C VAL A 184 -0.61 -15.11 -6.40
N GLY A 185 -1.25 -16.02 -7.14
CA GLY A 185 -0.85 -17.42 -7.21
C GLY A 185 0.56 -17.61 -7.75
N LEU A 186 0.91 -16.89 -8.83
CA LEU A 186 2.27 -16.91 -9.39
C LEU A 186 3.30 -16.37 -8.39
N PHE A 187 3.02 -15.24 -7.74
CA PHE A 187 3.88 -14.68 -6.71
C PHE A 187 4.12 -15.66 -5.56
N LEU A 188 3.07 -16.25 -5.00
CA LEU A 188 3.18 -17.21 -3.90
C LEU A 188 3.92 -18.48 -4.33
N THR A 189 3.70 -18.95 -5.56
CA THR A 189 4.41 -20.12 -6.11
C THR A 189 5.91 -19.85 -6.18
N LEU A 190 6.31 -18.72 -6.78
CA LEU A 190 7.72 -18.34 -6.87
C LEU A 190 8.33 -18.08 -5.49
N LEU A 191 7.59 -17.48 -4.57
CA LEU A 191 8.01 -17.27 -3.18
C LEU A 191 8.26 -18.59 -2.45
N PHE A 192 7.37 -19.58 -2.59
CA PHE A 192 7.57 -20.88 -1.96
C PHE A 192 8.72 -21.66 -2.59
N LEU A 193 8.93 -21.56 -3.91
CA LEU A 193 10.12 -22.11 -4.55
C LEU A 193 11.39 -21.45 -4.01
N PHE A 194 11.40 -20.12 -3.86
CA PHE A 194 12.51 -19.39 -3.26
C PHE A 194 12.82 -19.87 -1.84
N ILE A 195 11.81 -19.94 -0.97
CA ILE A 195 11.95 -20.44 0.41
C ILE A 195 12.46 -21.89 0.46
N ARG A 196 12.08 -22.72 -0.52
CA ARG A 196 12.46 -24.14 -0.57
C ARG A 196 13.90 -24.36 -1.02
N PHE A 197 14.38 -23.55 -1.97
CA PHE A 197 15.66 -23.77 -2.66
C PHE A 197 16.78 -22.82 -2.23
N LEU A 198 16.46 -21.66 -1.66
CA LEU A 198 17.43 -20.64 -1.27
C LEU A 198 17.30 -20.29 0.23
N PRO A 199 18.39 -19.83 0.87
CA PRO A 199 18.34 -19.41 2.26
C PRO A 199 17.47 -18.14 2.40
N MET A 200 16.46 -18.21 3.27
CA MET A 200 15.52 -17.10 3.52
C MET A 200 16.17 -15.88 4.21
N ILE A 201 17.32 -16.08 4.83
CA ILE A 201 18.03 -15.07 5.63
C ILE A 201 19.49 -15.06 5.14
N SER A 202 20.06 -13.86 5.00
CA SER A 202 21.47 -13.67 4.68
C SER A 202 22.37 -14.16 5.83
N ILE A 203 22.89 -15.39 5.70
CA ILE A 203 23.74 -16.01 6.73
C ILE A 203 25.03 -15.19 6.95
N SER A 204 25.58 -14.58 5.90
CA SER A 204 26.78 -13.74 5.98
C SER A 204 26.56 -12.51 6.87
N GLU A 205 25.52 -11.73 6.60
CA GLU A 205 25.21 -10.49 7.34
C GLU A 205 24.81 -10.78 8.79
N VAL A 206 24.05 -11.86 9.02
CA VAL A 206 23.69 -12.24 10.40
C VAL A 206 24.92 -12.66 11.21
N ARG A 207 25.90 -13.35 10.60
CA ARG A 207 27.16 -13.71 11.28
C ARG A 207 28.01 -12.48 11.59
N GLU A 208 28.06 -11.52 10.68
CA GLU A 208 28.76 -10.25 10.87
C GLU A 208 28.13 -9.44 12.02
N LEU A 209 26.81 -9.32 12.05
CA LEU A 209 26.09 -8.64 13.14
C LEU A 209 26.30 -9.29 14.51
N ILE A 210 26.45 -10.62 14.58
CA ILE A 210 26.76 -11.33 15.83
C ILE A 210 28.21 -11.04 16.25
N ALA A 211 29.15 -11.07 15.31
CA ALA A 211 30.56 -10.77 15.59
C ALA A 211 30.75 -9.32 16.07
N GLU A 212 30.10 -8.34 15.44
CA GLU A 212 30.10 -6.95 15.91
C GLU A 212 29.52 -6.82 17.32
N HIS A 213 28.47 -7.58 17.65
CA HIS A 213 27.89 -7.55 18.99
C HIS A 213 28.83 -8.14 20.06
N GLU A 214 29.55 -9.22 19.75
CA GLU A 214 30.55 -9.84 20.64
C GLU A 214 31.78 -8.93 20.85
N GLU A 215 32.16 -8.12 19.87
CA GLU A 215 33.25 -7.15 20.03
C GLU A 215 32.89 -5.96 20.94
N VAL A 216 31.60 -5.63 21.07
CA VAL A 216 31.11 -4.46 21.83
C VAL A 216 30.75 -4.80 23.30
N GLU A 217 30.34 -6.03 23.60
CA GLU A 217 30.08 -6.52 24.97
C GLU A 217 30.87 -7.83 25.23
N PRO A 218 32.09 -7.76 25.82
CA PRO A 218 32.87 -8.95 26.16
C PRO A 218 32.31 -9.75 27.34
#